data_AF-A0A955STQ9-F1
#
_entry.id   AF-A0A955STQ9-F1
#
_cell.length_a   1.000
_cell.length_b   1.000
_cell.length_c   1.000
_cell.angle_alpha   90.00
_cell.angle_beta   90.00
_cell.angle_gamma   90.00
#
_symmetry.space_group_name_H-M   'P 1'
#
loop_
_entity.id
_entity.type
_entity.pdbx_description
1 polymer ?
#
loop_
_entity_poly.entity_id
_entity_poly.type
_entity_poly.pdbx_seq_one_letter_code
_entity_poly.pdbx_strand_id
1 'polypeptide(L)'
;DFTERTKRADQVLYLEDGKPMRFGKDLEKGIAIQGFSPEVVEIGENYSIEDLLIHNESLSEPTLAYLLTRLHFPEFPVPVGVFRNVEKPEYSDLCRDQIHAAQEKEGKGNLEKLLNSGDTWTVS
;
A
#
# COMPACT_ATOMS: atom_id res chain seq x y z
N ASP A 1 2.64 4.49 28.78
CA ASP A 1 3.95 4.21 29.42
C ASP A 1 4.53 2.97 28.74
N PHE A 2 5.41 3.16 27.73
CA PHE A 2 5.93 2.12 26.81
C PHE A 2 7.35 1.64 27.17
N THR A 3 7.81 1.97 28.38
CA THR A 3 9.23 1.91 28.79
C THR A 3 9.66 0.57 29.39
N GLU A 4 8.73 -0.32 29.74
CA GLU A 4 9.05 -1.69 30.16
C GLU A 4 9.18 -2.62 28.94
N ARG A 5 10.40 -3.11 28.67
CA ARG A 5 10.73 -4.00 27.54
C ARG A 5 9.75 -5.17 27.37
N THR A 6 9.31 -5.76 28.47
CA THR A 6 8.38 -6.91 28.47
C THR A 6 7.00 -6.49 27.96
N LYS A 7 6.43 -5.40 28.49
CA LYS A 7 5.13 -4.88 28.03
C LYS A 7 5.17 -4.46 26.56
N ARG A 8 6.31 -3.95 26.10
CA ARG A 8 6.49 -3.54 24.71
C ARG A 8 6.42 -4.72 23.73
N ALA A 9 6.95 -5.89 24.08
CA ALA A 9 6.93 -7.07 23.21
C ALA A 9 5.50 -7.58 22.95
N ASP A 10 4.61 -7.46 23.94
CA ASP A 10 3.19 -7.81 23.82
C ASP A 10 2.35 -6.73 23.11
N GLN A 11 2.88 -5.52 22.95
CA GLN A 11 2.13 -4.36 22.45
C GLN A 11 2.56 -3.90 21.06
N VAL A 12 3.69 -4.39 20.55
CA VAL A 12 4.28 -3.91 19.29
C VAL A 12 4.48 -5.09 18.34
N LEU A 13 3.99 -4.93 17.11
CA LEU A 13 4.23 -5.84 16.00
C LEU A 13 5.27 -5.19 15.08
N TYR A 14 6.46 -5.78 14.99
CA TYR A 14 7.46 -5.32 14.04
C TYR A 14 7.19 -5.94 12.67
N LEU A 15 6.98 -5.09 11.67
CA LEU A 15 6.71 -5.50 10.30
C LEU A 15 8.02 -5.76 9.58
N GLU A 16 8.14 -6.95 8.99
CA GLU A 16 9.27 -7.36 8.17
C GLU A 16 8.75 -7.98 6.88
N ASP A 17 9.22 -7.49 5.73
CA ASP A 17 8.72 -7.94 4.43
C ASP A 17 8.95 -9.44 4.21
N GLY A 18 7.92 -10.11 3.68
CA GLY A 18 7.90 -11.54 3.45
C GLY A 18 7.84 -12.40 4.71
N LYS A 19 7.72 -11.83 5.91
CA LYS A 19 7.67 -12.58 7.16
C LYS A 19 6.25 -12.66 7.74
N PRO A 20 5.93 -13.76 8.46
CA PRO A 20 4.69 -13.87 9.21
C PRO A 20 4.64 -12.82 10.31
N MET A 21 3.48 -12.18 10.47
CA MET A 21 3.26 -11.13 11.47
C MET A 21 3.19 -11.73 12.88
N ARG A 22 4.33 -11.77 13.57
CA ARG A 22 4.49 -12.35 14.92
C ARG A 22 4.91 -11.31 15.95
N PHE A 23 4.44 -11.49 17.18
CA PHE A 23 4.76 -10.62 18.31
C PHE A 23 4.62 -11.39 19.63
N GLY A 24 4.82 -10.72 20.77
CA GLY A 24 4.96 -11.37 22.07
C GLY A 24 6.43 -11.53 22.46
N LYS A 25 6.66 -11.90 23.72
CA LYS A 25 8.01 -11.96 24.30
C LYS A 25 8.90 -13.01 23.61
N ASP A 26 8.28 -14.13 23.23
CA ASP A 26 8.92 -15.29 22.63
C ASP A 26 8.36 -15.55 21.21
N LEU A 27 7.76 -14.52 20.59
CA LEU A 27 7.08 -14.58 19.29
C LEU A 27 5.96 -15.63 19.24
N GLU A 28 5.30 -15.85 20.36
CA GLU A 28 4.25 -16.84 20.58
C GLU A 28 2.87 -16.40 20.08
N LYS A 29 2.70 -15.13 19.70
CA LYS A 29 1.45 -14.59 19.14
C LYS A 29 1.64 -14.18 17.68
N GLY A 30 0.55 -14.16 16.93
CA GLY A 30 0.54 -13.69 15.56
C GLY A 30 -0.78 -13.06 15.15
N ILE A 31 -0.80 -12.47 13.95
CA ILE A 31 -2.00 -11.97 13.30
C ILE A 31 -2.44 -12.97 12.23
N ALA A 32 -3.64 -13.52 12.35
CA ALA A 32 -4.28 -14.35 11.34
C ALA A 32 -5.49 -13.63 10.72
N ILE A 33 -6.02 -14.16 9.62
CA ILE A 33 -7.28 -13.67 9.02
C ILE A 33 -8.35 -14.74 9.20
N GLN A 34 -9.43 -14.38 9.90
CA GLN A 34 -10.65 -15.18 9.94
C GLN A 34 -11.73 -14.52 9.09
N GLY A 35 -12.10 -15.18 7.99
CA GLY A 35 -13.03 -14.62 7.01
C GLY A 35 -12.46 -13.35 6.36
N PHE A 36 -12.89 -12.18 6.85
CA PHE A 36 -12.44 -10.86 6.39
C PHE A 36 -11.87 -9.97 7.49
N SER A 37 -11.68 -10.51 8.70
CA SER A 37 -11.23 -9.75 9.87
C SER A 37 -9.88 -10.27 10.39
N PRO A 38 -8.98 -9.39 10.86
CA PRO A 38 -7.77 -9.81 11.54
C PRO A 38 -8.11 -10.33 12.94
N GLU A 39 -7.34 -11.29 13.41
CA GLU A 39 -7.41 -11.80 14.78
C GLU A 39 -6.01 -12.04 15.35
N VAL A 40 -5.86 -11.73 16.63
CA VAL A 40 -4.66 -12.14 17.39
C VAL A 40 -4.82 -13.59 17.80
N VAL A 41 -3.90 -14.43 17.36
CA VAL A 41 -3.88 -15.86 17.66
C VAL A 41 -2.62 -16.25 18.43
N GLU A 42 -2.71 -17.31 19.22
CA GLU A 42 -1.58 -17.93 19.90
C GLU A 42 -1.07 -19.11 19.06
N ILE A 43 0.23 -19.14 18.81
CA ILE A 43 0.89 -20.15 17.97
C ILE A 43 1.13 -21.40 18.82
N GLY A 44 0.65 -22.55 18.37
CA GLY A 44 0.69 -23.79 19.14
C GLY A 44 -0.32 -24.81 18.61
N GLU A 45 -1.24 -25.25 19.47
CA GLU A 45 -2.15 -26.36 19.17
C GLU A 45 -3.11 -26.09 18.00
N ASN A 46 -3.64 -24.88 17.88
CA ASN A 46 -4.67 -24.53 16.89
C ASN A 46 -4.17 -23.71 15.69
N TYR A 47 -3.03 -23.03 15.85
CA TYR A 47 -2.44 -22.19 14.81
C TYR A 47 -0.94 -22.46 14.71
N SER A 48 -0.47 -22.62 13.49
CA SER A 48 0.94 -22.67 13.15
C SER A 48 1.41 -21.33 12.59
N ILE A 49 2.71 -21.23 12.31
CA ILE A 49 3.29 -20.04 11.65
C ILE A 49 2.70 -19.86 10.24
N GLU A 50 2.31 -20.95 9.58
CA GLU A 50 1.81 -20.97 8.21
C GLU A 50 0.39 -20.40 8.10
N ASP A 51 -0.35 -20.36 9.21
CA ASP A 51 -1.70 -19.81 9.29
C ASP A 51 -1.72 -18.28 9.48
N LEU A 52 -0.55 -17.68 9.71
CA LEU A 52 -0.42 -16.25 9.98
C LEU A 52 -0.39 -15.43 8.69
N LEU A 53 -0.87 -14.19 8.81
CA LEU A 53 -0.76 -13.20 7.75
C LEU A 53 0.71 -12.87 7.50
N ILE A 54 1.14 -13.04 6.25
CA ILE A 54 2.48 -12.65 5.81
C ILE A 54 2.46 -11.17 5.44
N HIS A 55 3.39 -10.40 5.99
CA HIS A 55 3.58 -9.01 5.59
C HIS A 55 4.17 -8.93 4.18
N ASN A 56 3.59 -8.09 3.34
CA ASN A 56 4.12 -7.81 2.00
C ASN A 56 3.97 -6.32 1.72
N GLU A 57 5.10 -5.60 1.77
CA GLU A 57 5.12 -4.16 1.55
C GLU A 57 4.94 -3.78 0.07
N SER A 58 5.28 -4.68 -0.84
CA SER A 58 5.26 -4.47 -2.30
C SER A 58 3.92 -4.74 -2.97
N LEU A 59 2.90 -5.17 -2.21
CA LEU A 59 1.55 -5.41 -2.71
C LEU A 59 1.00 -4.18 -3.45
N SER A 60 0.64 -4.38 -4.73
CA SER A 60 0.05 -3.35 -5.57
C SER A 60 -1.24 -2.82 -4.94
N GLU A 61 -2.10 -3.74 -4.49
CA GLU A 61 -3.33 -3.45 -3.78
C GLU A 61 -3.05 -2.96 -2.36
N PRO A 62 -3.60 -1.79 -1.95
CA PRO A 62 -3.28 -1.18 -0.66
C PRO A 62 -4.02 -1.80 0.52
N THR A 63 -4.82 -2.86 0.32
CA THR A 63 -5.70 -3.46 1.33
C THR A 63 -4.95 -3.89 2.59
N LEU A 64 -3.80 -4.55 2.45
CA LEU A 64 -2.98 -4.97 3.59
C LEU A 64 -2.46 -3.75 4.37
N ALA A 65 -1.96 -2.73 3.67
CA ALA A 65 -1.48 -1.51 4.30
C ALA A 65 -2.62 -0.81 5.06
N TYR A 66 -3.82 -0.72 4.48
CA TYR A 66 -4.98 -0.16 5.16
C TYR A 66 -5.40 -0.97 6.39
N LEU A 67 -5.40 -2.31 6.30
CA LEU A 67 -5.67 -3.19 7.43
C LEU A 67 -4.73 -2.89 8.60
N LEU A 68 -3.42 -2.80 8.33
CA LEU A 68 -2.40 -2.53 9.33
C LEU A 68 -2.64 -1.19 10.06
N THR A 69 -3.14 -0.15 9.37
CA THR A 69 -3.42 1.15 10.02
C THR A 69 -4.52 1.09 11.08
N ARG A 70 -5.35 0.04 11.07
CA ARG A 70 -6.47 -0.12 12.01
C ARG A 70 -6.11 -0.98 13.22
N LEU A 71 -4.93 -1.60 13.21
CA LEU A 71 -4.44 -2.38 14.35
C LEU A 71 -3.99 -1.42 15.45
N HIS A 72 -4.66 -1.48 16.59
CA HIS A 72 -4.38 -0.60 17.72
C HIS A 72 -4.57 -1.34 19.06
N PHE A 73 -3.76 -0.95 20.04
CA PHE A 73 -3.84 -1.48 21.39
C PHE A 73 -5.11 -0.95 22.10
N PRO A 74 -5.81 -1.75 22.94
CA PRO A 74 -5.43 -3.06 23.49
C PRO A 74 -5.81 -4.29 22.66
N GLU A 75 -6.63 -4.13 21.62
CA GLU A 75 -7.18 -5.26 20.87
C GLU A 75 -6.13 -5.93 19.97
N PHE A 76 -5.21 -5.14 19.41
CA PHE A 76 -4.13 -5.59 18.55
C PHE A 76 -2.80 -4.98 18.97
N PRO A 77 -1.66 -5.61 18.65
CA PRO A 77 -0.37 -4.94 18.75
C PRO A 77 -0.31 -3.76 17.76
N VAL A 78 0.40 -2.71 18.13
CA VAL A 78 0.65 -1.55 17.28
C VAL A 78 1.71 -1.92 16.23
N PRO A 79 1.40 -1.86 14.93
CA PRO A 79 2.38 -2.19 13.90
C PRO A 79 3.43 -1.09 13.75
N VAL A 80 4.68 -1.50 13.64
CA VAL A 80 5.83 -0.61 13.47
C VAL A 80 6.73 -1.16 12.37
N GLY A 81 6.99 -0.35 11.35
CA GLY A 81 7.82 -0.71 10.21
C GLY A 81 7.32 -0.07 8.93
N VAL A 82 7.69 -0.65 7.79
CA VAL A 82 7.21 -0.22 6.48
C VAL A 82 5.85 -0.86 6.22
N PHE A 83 4.80 -0.06 6.08
CA PHE A 83 3.45 -0.57 5.81
C PHE A 83 3.28 -0.90 4.32
N ARG A 84 3.93 -0.11 3.45
CA ARG A 84 3.81 -0.23 2.00
C ARG A 84 4.99 0.46 1.32
N ASN A 85 5.57 -0.22 0.34
CA ASN A 85 6.69 0.22 -0.49
C ASN A 85 6.46 -0.29 -1.92
N VAL A 86 5.97 0.59 -2.81
CA VAL A 86 5.67 0.20 -4.20
C VAL A 86 6.29 1.17 -5.17
N GLU A 87 6.63 0.65 -6.35
CA GLU A 87 7.01 1.44 -7.50
C GLU A 87 5.75 1.81 -8.29
N LYS A 88 5.56 3.12 -8.50
CA LYS A 88 4.51 3.65 -9.37
C LYS A 88 5.09 4.80 -10.20
N PRO A 89 4.68 4.93 -11.47
CA PRO A 89 5.13 6.05 -12.30
C PRO A 89 4.66 7.37 -11.71
N GLU A 90 5.48 8.40 -11.90
CA GLU A 90 5.11 9.75 -11.52
C GLU A 90 3.99 10.28 -12.42
N TYR A 91 3.07 11.04 -11.84
CA TYR A 91 2.00 11.66 -12.61
C TYR A 91 2.54 12.53 -13.76
N SER A 92 3.69 13.18 -13.56
CA SER A 92 4.29 14.07 -14.55
C SER A 92 4.78 13.32 -15.80
N ASP A 93 5.38 12.14 -15.63
CA ASP A 93 5.83 11.30 -16.73
C ASP A 93 4.63 10.73 -17.49
N LEU A 94 3.60 10.26 -16.77
CA LEU A 94 2.36 9.80 -17.39
C LEU A 94 1.70 10.88 -18.27
N CYS A 95 1.71 12.15 -17.82
CA CYS A 95 1.17 13.26 -18.62
C CYS A 95 2.00 13.52 -19.88
N ARG A 96 3.33 13.46 -19.78
CA ARG A 96 4.22 13.63 -20.94
C ARG A 96 4.01 12.51 -21.95
N ASP A 97 3.95 11.28 -21.49
CA ASP A 97 3.72 10.10 -22.33
C ASP A 97 2.38 10.21 -23.08
N GLN A 98 1.33 10.69 -22.40
CA GLN A 98 0.03 10.94 -23.03
C GLN A 98 0.11 12.00 -24.14
N ILE A 99 0.81 13.11 -23.91
CA ILE A 99 1.01 14.17 -24.93
C ILE A 99 1.82 13.64 -26.12
N HIS A 100 2.90 12.91 -25.85
CA HIS A 100 3.75 12.32 -26.88
C HIS A 100 2.95 11.35 -27.76
N ALA A 101 2.19 10.44 -27.16
CA ALA A 101 1.36 9.49 -27.88
C ALA A 101 0.32 10.20 -28.78
N ALA A 102 -0.28 11.30 -28.30
CA ALA A 102 -1.19 12.11 -29.11
C ALA A 102 -0.48 12.77 -30.30
N GLN A 103 0.71 13.34 -30.08
CA GLN A 103 1.50 13.98 -31.13
C GLN A 103 2.02 12.98 -32.18
N GLU A 104 2.37 11.76 -31.79
CA GLU A 104 2.76 10.70 -32.72
C GLU A 104 1.61 10.29 -33.64
N LYS A 105 0.40 10.21 -33.09
CA LYS A 105 -0.80 9.78 -33.82
C LYS A 105 -1.39 10.89 -34.70
N GLU A 106 -1.51 12.10 -34.17
CA GLU A 106 -2.26 13.20 -34.80
C GLU A 106 -1.34 14.28 -35.39
N GLY A 107 -0.03 14.15 -35.19
CA GLY A 107 0.98 15.13 -35.56
C GLY A 107 1.15 16.23 -34.50
N LYS A 108 2.19 17.06 -34.67
CA LYS A 108 2.37 18.23 -33.81
C LYS A 108 1.21 19.20 -34.04
N GLY A 109 0.46 19.50 -32.98
CA GLY A 109 -0.65 20.44 -33.03
C GLY A 109 -0.22 21.79 -33.59
N ASN A 110 -1.05 22.37 -34.46
CA ASN A 110 -0.84 23.70 -35.04
C ASN A 110 -2.05 24.58 -34.68
N LEU A 111 -1.81 25.57 -33.82
CA LEU A 111 -2.86 26.45 -33.31
C LEU A 111 -3.51 27.28 -34.42
N GLU A 112 -2.72 27.79 -35.38
CA GLU A 112 -3.24 28.57 -36.50
C GLU A 112 -4.15 27.71 -37.38
N LYS A 113 -3.76 26.48 -37.69
CA LYS A 113 -4.64 25.53 -38.41
C LYS A 113 -5.90 25.22 -37.63
N LEU A 114 -5.80 25.07 -36.30
CA LEU A 114 -6.95 24.79 -35.46
C LEU A 114 -7.94 25.97 -35.44
N LEU A 115 -7.45 27.19 -35.22
CA LEU A 115 -8.26 28.40 -35.18
C LEU A 115 -8.95 28.67 -36.53
N ASN A 116 -8.30 28.30 -37.64
CA ASN A 116 -8.83 28.45 -39.00
C ASN A 116 -9.48 27.16 -39.55
N SER A 117 -9.74 26.16 -38.72
CA SER A 117 -10.36 24.90 -39.17
C SER A 117 -11.88 24.96 -39.34
N GLY A 118 -12.51 26.04 -38.84
CA GLY A 118 -13.93 26.34 -39.03
C GLY A 118 -14.20 27.37 -40.11
N ASP A 119 -15.46 27.83 -40.22
CA ASP A 119 -15.86 28.84 -41.21
C ASP A 119 -15.32 30.23 -40.83
N THR A 120 -14.21 30.64 -41.46
CA THR A 120 -13.61 31.97 -41.30
C THR A 120 -13.89 32.86 -42.51
N TRP A 121 -14.15 34.15 -42.31
CA TRP A 121 -14.22 35.15 -43.40
C TRP A 121 -13.13 36.21 -43.25
N THR A 122 -12.62 36.70 -44.38
CA THR A 122 -11.67 37.82 -44.41
C THR A 122 -12.45 39.11 -44.63
N VAL A 123 -12.24 40.12 -43.79
CA VAL A 123 -12.81 41.47 -43.98
C VAL A 123 -11.76 42.34 -44.69
N SER A 124 -12.13 42.95 -45.81
CA SER A 124 -11.32 43.87 -46.61
C SER A 124 -12.01 45.20 -46.80
#